data_AF-A0A1I7VPF1-F1
#
_entry.id   AF-A0A1I7VPF1-F1
#
_cell.length_a   1.000
_cell.length_b   1.000
_cell.length_c   1.000
_cell.angle_alpha   90.00
_cell.angle_beta   90.00
_cell.angle_gamma   90.00
#
_symmetry.space_group_name_H-M   'P 1'
#
loop_
_entity.id
_entity.type
_entity.pdbx_description
1 polymer ?
#
loop_
_entity_poly.entity_id
_entity_poly.type
_entity_poly.pdbx_seq_one_letter_code
_entity_poly.pdbx_strand_id
1 'polypeptide(L)'
;MYGVVVTPPLNETEIMHVVYVEEKIPLLFIKRVPVSNRAKLTRQERKDLDKAERNKSLMFGDWIEFEARDIVEGCIEKYVKTYPLNSCRSIGDHLQIESKCVFPPLTRGWENECYCELFGKVRVDPELRNCFLVDVAYRCWISVEVTRISSLNVEVDEYIDVSEEQDLVNEAPWNHEDPRFVTVISNDTDESDSDSREGNPQALYPIEIYNVQGVLVGERNVYSRQYPDVKIALAYVKRGRHTPVGSCIQFNAYYSIPLQLYVVRSYRRLEKQFKTKPFEFGSQFLLEIYANWGSNLPMGHLWSKGKDLGLIHDADRLLLPVLLSQNPYGPVCVYVAYTGPSRLSCFAIKDLSDVATKKANAVMNNGYAELSSDGLVLGDGLLLASDYLCLEIRFDCSSQKGWDKLVPGTWVKFTACSPAGKPDFRIKTWNSITNPLLTQIRAVPTSNDYAFEACGFFEQELSALKSAVFGFIEIPLEKRPLMNPKNEGITIVWVREDKRNKKTRFILHSVEIPQIVDVEKDTEGKSSQPLMNDVDQCYLTEKFTVPCKGIDCEGKRLLQRCFNNSAIVSLIQASDNELLTNIVKLLTAEKSGS
;
A
#
# COMPACT_ATOMS: atom_id res chain seq x y z
N MET A 1 14.51 20.27 37.86
CA MET A 1 14.02 19.00 37.27
C MET A 1 12.53 18.96 37.40
N TYR A 2 11.80 18.40 36.44
CA TYR A 2 10.34 18.29 36.49
C TYR A 2 9.93 16.84 36.75
N GLY A 3 8.84 16.65 37.49
CA GLY A 3 8.25 15.34 37.67
C GLY A 3 6.76 15.42 37.93
N VAL A 4 6.07 14.32 37.67
CA VAL A 4 4.63 14.18 37.87
C VAL A 4 4.34 13.25 39.03
N VAL A 5 3.43 13.65 39.91
CA VAL A 5 2.97 12.83 41.03
C VAL A 5 2.11 11.70 40.47
N VAL A 6 2.58 10.46 40.64
CA VAL A 6 1.95 9.25 40.07
C VAL A 6 1.24 8.36 41.11
N THR A 7 1.00 8.88 42.32
CA THR A 7 0.11 8.23 43.29
C THR A 7 -0.83 9.23 43.96
N PRO A 8 -2.02 8.79 44.39
CA PRO A 8 -2.76 9.50 45.43
C PRO A 8 -1.92 9.59 46.72
N PRO A 9 -2.29 10.45 47.69
CA PRO A 9 -1.66 10.46 49.00
C PRO A 9 -1.67 9.07 49.63
N LEU A 10 -0.49 8.49 49.82
CA LEU A 10 -0.33 7.17 50.42
C LEU A 10 -0.50 7.29 51.94
N ASN A 11 -1.32 6.43 52.53
CA ASN A 11 -1.48 6.32 53.99
C ASN A 11 -0.36 5.47 54.63
N GLU A 12 0.85 5.54 54.07
CA GLU A 12 2.03 4.82 54.58
C GLU A 12 2.79 5.66 55.61
N THR A 13 3.61 5.01 56.43
CA THR A 13 4.25 5.64 57.60
C THR A 13 5.31 6.67 57.22
N GLU A 14 5.95 6.55 56.05
CA GLU A 14 7.09 7.39 55.65
C GLU A 14 6.96 8.04 54.27
N ILE A 15 6.29 7.40 53.31
CA ILE A 15 6.12 7.86 51.93
C ILE A 15 4.74 8.49 51.76
N MET A 16 4.68 9.72 51.27
CA MET A 16 3.44 10.44 51.00
C MET A 16 3.02 10.33 49.52
N HIS A 17 3.98 10.48 48.60
CA HIS A 17 3.73 10.43 47.16
C HIS A 17 4.91 9.81 46.42
N VAL A 18 4.61 9.18 45.27
CA VAL A 18 5.60 8.74 44.28
C VAL A 18 5.60 9.71 43.11
N VAL A 19 6.78 10.03 42.58
CA VAL A 19 6.99 10.98 41.51
C VAL A 19 7.75 10.31 40.36
N TYR A 20 7.21 10.43 39.15
CA TYR A 20 7.85 10.01 37.91
C TYR A 20 8.56 11.20 37.24
N VAL A 21 9.74 10.97 36.67
CA VAL A 21 10.57 12.00 36.02
C VAL A 21 10.77 11.67 34.55
N GLU A 22 11.46 10.56 34.26
CA GLU A 22 11.72 10.03 32.92
C GLU A 22 12.02 8.53 33.00
N GLU A 23 12.00 7.82 31.87
CA GLU A 23 12.17 6.35 31.80
C GLU A 23 13.47 5.86 32.43
N LYS A 24 14.55 6.64 32.31
CA LYS A 24 15.90 6.27 32.80
C LYS A 24 16.13 6.60 34.27
N ILE A 25 15.24 7.36 34.91
CA ILE A 25 15.37 7.79 36.31
C ILE A 25 14.45 6.93 37.20
N PRO A 26 14.97 6.39 38.32
CA PRO A 26 14.13 5.65 39.26
C PRO A 26 13.02 6.54 39.84
N LEU A 27 11.90 5.93 40.23
CA LEU A 27 10.81 6.65 40.90
C LEU A 27 11.32 7.34 42.17
N LEU A 28 10.93 8.60 42.34
CA LEU A 28 11.32 9.42 43.49
C LEU A 28 10.18 9.49 44.51
N PHE A 29 10.53 9.73 45.77
CA PHE A 29 9.55 9.74 46.87
C PHE A 29 9.50 11.11 47.55
N ILE A 30 8.29 11.54 47.89
CA ILE A 30 8.09 12.66 48.81
C ILE A 30 7.78 12.09 50.19
N LYS A 31 8.66 12.37 51.15
CA LYS A 31 8.49 11.90 52.52
C LYS A 31 7.48 12.73 53.29
N ARG A 32 6.84 12.09 54.27
CA ARG A 32 5.96 12.79 55.21
C ARG A 32 6.78 13.71 56.11
N VAL A 33 6.42 14.99 56.14
CA VAL A 33 7.01 15.94 57.10
C VAL A 33 6.67 15.45 58.52
N PRO A 34 7.63 15.39 59.46
CA PRO A 34 7.37 14.97 60.83
C PRO A 34 6.22 15.77 61.45
N VAL A 35 5.35 15.09 62.21
CA VAL A 35 4.19 15.73 62.82
C VAL A 35 4.66 16.78 63.83
N SER A 36 4.58 18.06 63.46
CA SER A 36 4.78 19.19 64.37
C SER A 36 3.77 19.07 65.52
N ASN A 37 4.24 19.19 66.78
CA ASN A 37 3.37 19.06 67.94
C ASN A 37 2.38 20.25 68.00
N ARG A 38 1.21 20.08 67.37
CA ARG A 38 0.19 21.13 67.17
C ARG A 38 -0.29 21.75 68.48
N ALA A 39 -0.14 21.04 69.60
CA ALA A 39 -0.48 21.54 70.94
C ALA A 39 0.41 22.71 71.41
N LYS A 40 1.65 22.81 70.91
CA LYS A 40 2.62 23.86 71.29
C LYS A 40 2.56 25.11 70.41
N LEU A 41 1.77 25.10 69.33
CA LEU A 41 1.66 26.21 68.39
C LEU A 41 0.57 27.21 68.83
N THR A 42 0.83 28.50 68.66
CA THR A 42 -0.15 29.58 68.83
C THR A 42 -1.23 29.53 67.74
N ARG A 43 -2.34 30.25 67.94
CA ARG A 43 -3.48 30.27 66.98
C ARG A 43 -3.07 30.80 65.60
N GLN A 44 -2.16 31.77 65.53
CA GLN A 44 -1.69 32.34 64.26
C GLN A 44 -0.76 31.37 63.54
N GLU A 45 0.20 30.79 64.26
CA GLU A 45 1.11 29.77 63.72
C GLU A 45 0.36 28.53 63.20
N ARG A 46 -0.75 28.12 63.85
CA ARG A 46 -1.60 27.05 63.33
C ARG A 46 -2.25 27.41 62.00
N LYS A 47 -2.79 28.63 61.85
CA LYS A 47 -3.41 29.09 60.60
C LYS A 47 -2.39 29.22 59.47
N ASP A 48 -1.20 29.72 59.77
CA ASP A 48 -0.13 29.86 58.77
C ASP A 48 0.42 28.49 58.35
N LEU A 49 0.51 27.55 59.29
CA LEU A 49 0.86 26.15 59.02
C LEU A 49 -0.22 25.46 58.17
N ASP A 50 -1.51 25.60 58.50
CA ASP A 50 -2.61 25.05 57.70
C ASP A 50 -2.63 25.64 56.29
N LYS A 51 -2.35 26.95 56.14
CA LYS A 51 -2.25 27.61 54.84
C LYS A 51 -1.05 27.11 54.03
N ALA A 52 0.10 26.91 54.68
CA ALA A 52 1.29 26.36 54.07
C ALA A 52 1.10 24.87 53.66
N GLU A 53 0.45 24.06 54.50
CA GLU A 53 0.10 22.67 54.21
C GLU A 53 -0.85 22.59 53.01
N ARG A 54 -1.88 23.45 52.94
CA ARG A 54 -2.81 23.50 51.79
C ARG A 54 -2.14 23.97 50.50
N ASN A 55 -1.24 24.94 50.57
CA ASN A 55 -0.53 25.41 49.38
C ASN A 55 0.46 24.36 48.84
N LYS A 56 0.97 23.49 49.71
CA LYS A 56 1.88 22.39 49.35
C LYS A 56 1.16 21.06 49.09
N SER A 57 -0.12 20.91 49.43
CA SER A 57 -0.82 19.62 49.31
C SER A 57 -0.84 19.14 47.87
N LEU A 58 -0.21 18.01 47.56
CA LEU A 58 -0.15 17.44 46.22
C LEU A 58 -1.33 16.50 45.96
N MET A 59 -1.78 16.52 44.71
CA MET A 59 -2.78 15.60 44.18
C MET A 59 -2.14 14.69 43.12
N PHE A 60 -2.78 13.56 42.87
CA PHE A 60 -2.40 12.64 41.80
C PHE A 60 -2.49 13.37 40.45
N GLY A 61 -1.39 13.42 39.68
CA GLY A 61 -1.26 14.17 38.44
C GLY A 61 -0.67 15.58 38.56
N ASP A 62 -0.39 16.07 39.78
CA ASP A 62 0.29 17.36 39.95
C ASP A 62 1.72 17.30 39.40
N TRP A 63 2.13 18.36 38.68
CA TRP A 63 3.50 18.56 38.23
C TRP A 63 4.28 19.41 39.22
N ILE A 64 5.52 19.00 39.47
CA ILE A 64 6.42 19.65 40.42
C ILE A 64 7.80 19.88 39.82
N GLU A 65 8.43 20.96 40.27
CA GLU A 65 9.84 21.26 40.04
C GLU A 65 10.63 21.05 41.33
N PHE A 66 11.79 20.39 41.22
CA PHE A 66 12.68 20.06 42.33
C PHE A 66 14.17 20.09 41.91
N GLU A 67 15.07 19.99 42.89
CA GLU A 67 16.51 20.10 42.66
C GLU A 67 17.09 18.79 42.09
N ALA A 68 18.07 18.90 41.19
CA ALA A 68 18.67 17.72 40.55
C ALA A 68 19.40 16.77 41.54
N ARG A 69 19.85 17.28 42.69
CA ARG A 69 20.49 16.47 43.74
C ARG A 69 19.53 15.41 44.33
N ASP A 70 18.23 15.70 44.34
CA ASP A 70 17.20 14.83 44.90
C ASP A 70 17.08 13.51 44.11
N ILE A 71 17.54 13.49 42.85
CA ILE A 71 17.61 12.27 42.03
C ILE A 71 18.61 11.27 42.61
N VAL A 72 19.78 11.76 43.04
CA VAL A 72 20.85 10.92 43.61
C VAL A 72 20.40 10.38 44.98
N GLU A 73 19.64 11.17 45.72
CA GLU A 73 19.13 10.82 47.04
C GLU A 73 17.86 9.95 47.00
N GLY A 74 17.20 9.85 45.84
CA GLY A 74 15.95 9.10 45.64
C GLY A 74 14.75 9.69 46.36
N CYS A 75 14.88 10.90 46.92
CA CYS A 75 13.88 11.52 47.79
C CYS A 75 13.82 13.03 47.53
N ILE A 76 12.61 13.55 47.33
CA ILE A 76 12.37 14.97 47.10
C ILE A 76 12.06 15.64 48.44
N GLU A 77 12.97 16.50 48.89
CA GLU A 77 12.79 17.25 50.15
C GLU A 77 12.01 18.56 49.94
N LYS A 78 12.29 19.26 48.85
CA LYS A 78 11.68 20.56 48.52
C LYS A 78 11.21 20.54 47.07
N TYR A 79 9.99 21.04 46.88
CA TYR A 79 9.40 21.15 45.56
C TYR A 79 8.56 22.42 45.43
N VAL A 80 8.34 22.82 44.18
CA VAL A 80 7.41 23.88 43.79
C VAL A 80 6.42 23.28 42.81
N LYS A 81 5.12 23.49 43.03
CA LYS A 81 4.10 23.08 42.05
C LYS A 81 4.22 23.94 40.80
N THR A 82 4.15 23.32 39.63
CA THR A 82 4.21 24.00 38.34
C THR A 82 2.92 23.82 37.57
N TYR A 83 2.79 24.56 36.46
CA TYR A 83 1.74 24.27 35.49
C TYR A 83 1.93 22.87 34.92
N PRO A 84 0.83 22.13 34.66
CA PRO A 84 0.92 20.80 34.12
C PRO A 84 1.55 20.82 32.72
N LEU A 85 2.61 20.04 32.54
CA LEU A 85 3.27 19.89 31.23
C LEU A 85 2.41 19.06 30.27
N ASN A 86 1.68 18.09 30.83
CA ASN A 86 0.71 17.27 30.11
C ASN A 86 -0.64 17.30 30.85
N SER A 87 -1.73 17.29 30.08
CA SER A 87 -3.08 17.13 30.63
C SER A 87 -3.18 15.83 31.42
N CYS A 88 -3.88 15.85 32.54
CA CYS A 88 -4.17 14.65 33.31
C CYS A 88 -5.62 14.61 33.77
N ARG A 89 -6.17 13.39 33.92
CA ARG A 89 -7.50 13.15 34.49
C ARG A 89 -7.47 11.94 35.42
N SER A 90 -8.31 11.94 36.45
CA SER A 90 -8.51 10.81 37.35
C SER A 90 -9.84 10.12 37.06
N ILE A 91 -9.83 8.83 36.74
CA ILE A 91 -11.03 8.00 36.57
C ILE A 91 -11.04 6.96 37.69
N GLY A 92 -11.81 7.23 38.75
CA GLY A 92 -11.77 6.41 39.96
C GLY A 92 -10.38 6.46 40.59
N ASP A 93 -9.73 5.31 40.72
CA ASP A 93 -8.40 5.16 41.33
C ASP A 93 -7.25 5.20 40.30
N HIS A 94 -7.54 5.37 39.01
CA HIS A 94 -6.54 5.39 37.94
C HIS A 94 -6.27 6.83 37.46
N LEU A 95 -4.99 7.21 37.38
CA LEU A 95 -4.58 8.44 36.71
C LEU A 95 -4.34 8.14 35.24
N GLN A 96 -4.80 9.06 34.41
CA GLN A 96 -4.48 9.08 33.00
C GLN A 96 -3.76 10.36 32.68
N ILE A 97 -2.60 10.24 32.05
CA ILE A 97 -1.82 11.37 31.55
C ILE A 97 -1.87 11.32 30.02
N GLU A 98 -2.15 12.47 29.42
CA GLU A 98 -2.11 12.62 27.99
C GLU A 98 -0.66 12.62 27.49
N SER A 99 -0.33 11.77 26.52
CA SER A 99 0.98 11.80 25.88
C SER A 99 0.92 11.37 24.42
N LYS A 100 2.00 11.60 23.68
CA LYS A 100 2.14 11.20 22.28
C LYS A 100 2.72 9.80 22.19
N CYS A 101 2.12 8.95 21.36
CA CYS A 101 2.52 7.56 21.16
C CYS A 101 2.72 7.23 19.67
N VAL A 102 3.72 6.42 19.35
CA VAL A 102 3.98 5.86 18.02
C VAL A 102 3.92 4.34 18.10
N PHE A 103 3.19 3.73 17.16
CA PHE A 103 2.98 2.28 17.15
C PHE A 103 3.93 1.59 16.15
N PRO A 104 4.59 0.50 16.56
CA PRO A 104 5.61 -0.18 15.75
C PRO A 104 5.00 -1.15 14.73
N PRO A 105 5.68 -1.38 13.59
CA PRO A 105 5.36 -2.50 12.72
C PRO A 105 5.58 -3.85 13.42
N LEU A 106 4.75 -4.83 13.09
CA LEU A 106 4.72 -6.17 13.71
C LEU A 106 6.07 -6.89 13.75
N THR A 107 6.98 -6.57 12.81
CA THR A 107 8.26 -7.27 12.62
C THR A 107 9.38 -6.78 13.54
N ARG A 108 9.15 -5.77 14.39
CA ARG A 108 10.22 -5.08 15.16
C ARG A 108 10.35 -5.51 16.62
N GLY A 109 9.65 -6.55 17.07
CA GLY A 109 9.80 -7.09 18.44
C GLY A 109 9.22 -6.24 19.57
N TRP A 110 8.42 -5.23 19.23
CA TRP A 110 7.60 -4.42 20.15
C TRP A 110 6.14 -4.88 20.07
N GLU A 111 5.92 -6.18 20.29
CA GLU A 111 4.58 -6.75 20.23
C GLU A 111 3.76 -6.28 21.44
N ASN A 112 2.59 -5.67 21.17
CA ASN A 112 1.68 -5.14 22.20
C ASN A 112 2.30 -4.01 23.04
N GLU A 113 3.23 -3.27 22.46
CA GLU A 113 3.86 -2.11 23.08
C GLU A 113 3.94 -0.96 22.07
N CYS A 114 4.01 0.27 22.56
CA CYS A 114 4.26 1.47 21.76
C CYS A 114 5.36 2.32 22.40
N TYR A 115 5.93 3.23 21.60
CA TYR A 115 6.85 4.25 22.10
C TYR A 115 6.06 5.51 22.45
N CYS A 116 6.24 6.01 23.66
CA CYS A 116 5.55 7.16 24.24
C CYS A 116 6.59 8.22 24.60
N GLU A 117 6.31 9.47 24.22
CA GLU A 117 7.19 10.62 24.48
C GLU A 117 7.54 10.76 25.97
N LEU A 118 6.55 10.58 26.85
CA LEU A 118 6.74 10.75 28.29
C LEU A 118 7.28 9.50 28.98
N PHE A 119 6.75 8.33 28.63
CA PHE A 119 6.99 7.09 29.40
C PHE A 119 7.97 6.12 28.73
N GLY A 120 8.44 6.42 27.52
CA GLY A 120 9.22 5.50 26.71
C GLY A 120 8.37 4.28 26.33
N LYS A 121 8.71 3.11 26.85
CA LYS A 121 7.98 1.87 26.53
C LYS A 121 6.65 1.74 27.27
N VAL A 122 5.53 1.70 26.54
CA VAL A 122 4.17 1.59 27.10
C VAL A 122 3.45 0.36 26.57
N ARG A 123 2.71 -0.35 27.44
CA ARG A 123 1.91 -1.52 27.05
C ARG A 123 0.67 -1.09 26.29
N VAL A 124 0.23 -1.93 25.36
CA VAL A 124 -0.97 -1.69 24.56
C VAL A 124 -1.75 -2.98 24.52
N ASP A 125 -3.03 -2.91 24.86
CA ASP A 125 -3.94 -4.03 24.64
C ASP A 125 -3.87 -4.50 23.15
N PRO A 126 -3.71 -5.81 22.89
CA PRO A 126 -3.56 -6.33 21.53
C PRO A 126 -4.74 -5.98 20.60
N GLU A 127 -5.94 -5.85 21.14
CA GLU A 127 -7.11 -5.45 20.37
C GLU A 127 -7.06 -3.99 19.97
N LEU A 128 -6.69 -3.13 20.91
CA LEU A 128 -6.55 -1.70 20.71
C LEU A 128 -5.42 -1.39 19.72
N ARG A 129 -4.29 -2.11 19.80
CA ARG A 129 -3.15 -1.96 18.89
C ARG A 129 -3.55 -2.05 17.42
N ASN A 130 -4.40 -3.01 17.06
CA ASN A 130 -4.83 -3.24 15.68
C ASN A 130 -5.66 -2.06 15.09
N CYS A 131 -6.11 -1.13 15.93
CA CYS A 131 -6.82 0.07 15.49
C CYS A 131 -5.88 1.11 14.88
N PHE A 132 -4.61 1.16 15.31
CA PHE A 132 -3.64 2.17 14.90
C PHE A 132 -2.92 1.79 13.60
N LEU A 133 -2.62 2.80 12.79
CA LEU A 133 -1.66 2.71 11.71
C LEU A 133 -0.25 2.83 12.30
N VAL A 134 0.68 2.03 11.78
CA VAL A 134 2.06 2.02 12.26
C VAL A 134 2.81 3.27 11.80
N ASP A 135 3.84 3.68 12.54
CA ASP A 135 4.71 4.82 12.23
C ASP A 135 3.92 6.13 12.03
N VAL A 136 2.89 6.32 12.85
CA VAL A 136 2.12 7.56 12.99
C VAL A 136 2.11 7.94 14.47
N ALA A 137 2.27 9.22 14.77
CA ALA A 137 2.15 9.75 16.13
C ALA A 137 0.69 10.07 16.46
N TYR A 138 0.27 9.63 17.64
CA TYR A 138 -1.09 9.76 18.16
C TYR A 138 -1.06 10.41 19.53
N ARG A 139 -2.08 11.21 19.86
CA ARG A 139 -2.37 11.62 21.23
C ARG A 139 -3.23 10.55 21.90
N CYS A 140 -2.78 10.07 23.04
CA CYS A 140 -3.41 9.00 23.79
C CYS A 140 -3.49 9.34 25.28
N TRP A 141 -4.53 8.83 25.95
CA TRP A 141 -4.57 8.73 27.39
C TRP A 141 -3.79 7.50 27.84
N ILE A 142 -2.78 7.72 28.67
CA ILE A 142 -1.92 6.67 29.24
C ILE A 142 -2.34 6.44 30.67
N SER A 143 -2.84 5.25 30.98
CA SER A 143 -3.15 4.81 32.33
C SER A 143 -1.85 4.54 33.09
N VAL A 144 -1.76 5.09 34.30
CA VAL A 144 -0.59 4.99 35.16
C VAL A 144 -0.99 4.34 36.49
N GLU A 145 -0.35 3.22 36.81
CA GLU A 145 -0.57 2.48 38.04
C GLU A 145 0.77 2.15 38.72
N VAL A 146 0.87 2.43 40.02
CA VAL A 146 2.03 2.04 40.83
C VAL A 146 1.73 0.71 41.51
N THR A 147 2.31 -0.36 40.99
CA THR A 147 2.03 -1.74 41.45
C THR A 147 2.91 -2.16 42.63
N ARG A 148 4.13 -1.61 42.72
CA ARG A 148 5.06 -1.72 43.86
C ARG A 148 5.71 -0.36 44.03
N ILE A 149 6.18 -0.04 45.23
CA ILE A 149 6.82 1.26 45.56
C ILE A 149 7.94 1.64 44.56
N SER A 150 8.52 0.66 43.85
CA SER A 150 9.58 0.86 42.85
C SER A 150 9.20 0.60 41.38
N SER A 151 7.95 0.25 41.04
CA SER A 151 7.58 -0.10 39.66
C SER A 151 6.29 0.57 39.17
N LEU A 152 6.41 1.23 38.03
CA LEU A 152 5.32 1.85 37.30
C LEU A 152 4.78 0.89 36.23
N ASN A 153 3.48 0.67 36.22
CA ASN A 153 2.77 0.02 35.12
C ASN A 153 2.09 1.12 34.29
N VAL A 154 2.42 1.18 33.00
CA VAL A 154 1.88 2.16 32.06
C VAL A 154 1.26 1.45 30.87
N GLU A 155 0.04 1.83 30.54
CA GLU A 155 -0.76 1.21 29.47
C GLU A 155 -1.53 2.27 28.68
N VAL A 156 -1.61 2.11 27.36
CA VAL A 156 -2.47 2.93 26.51
C VAL A 156 -3.92 2.56 26.78
N ASP A 157 -4.71 3.53 27.23
CA ASP A 157 -6.12 3.35 27.54
C ASP A 157 -7.02 3.81 26.38
N GLU A 158 -6.94 5.10 26.03
CA GLU A 158 -7.86 5.70 25.06
C GLU A 158 -7.15 6.55 23.99
N TYR A 159 -7.56 6.38 22.73
CA TYR A 159 -7.20 7.26 21.62
C TYR A 159 -7.90 8.62 21.73
N ILE A 160 -7.15 9.72 21.55
CA ILE A 160 -7.68 11.08 21.53
C ILE A 160 -7.77 11.58 20.09
N ASP A 161 -6.61 11.76 19.45
CA ASP A 161 -6.51 12.24 18.05
C ASP A 161 -5.17 11.84 17.43
N VAL A 162 -5.01 12.04 16.12
CA VAL A 162 -3.70 12.01 15.46
C VAL A 162 -2.92 13.26 15.88
N SER A 163 -1.65 13.10 16.28
CA SER A 163 -0.82 14.22 16.69
C SER A 163 -0.58 15.19 15.53
N GLU A 164 -0.60 16.49 15.79
CA GLU A 164 -0.21 17.50 14.79
C GLU A 164 1.31 17.42 14.52
N GLU A 165 2.09 17.19 15.57
CA GLU A 165 3.53 16.96 15.51
C GLU A 165 3.81 15.47 15.26
N GLN A 166 4.59 15.18 14.20
CA GLN A 166 4.98 13.82 13.82
C GLN A 166 6.47 13.54 14.06
N ASP A 167 7.21 14.47 14.67
CA ASP A 167 8.66 14.35 14.89
C ASP A 167 9.04 13.14 15.75
N LEU A 168 8.16 12.79 16.70
CA LEU A 168 8.32 11.60 17.55
C LEU A 168 8.42 10.30 16.74
N VAL A 169 7.89 10.25 15.52
CA VAL A 169 8.03 9.09 14.63
C VAL A 169 9.49 8.85 14.27
N ASN A 170 10.28 9.91 14.06
CA ASN A 170 11.71 9.79 13.76
C ASN A 170 12.52 9.37 14.99
N GLU A 171 12.05 9.75 16.19
CA GLU A 171 12.67 9.38 17.47
C GLU A 171 12.32 7.96 17.93
N ALA A 172 11.35 7.30 17.29
CA ALA A 172 10.93 5.96 17.66
C ALA A 172 12.11 4.96 17.51
N PRO A 173 12.37 4.08 18.51
CA PRO A 173 13.56 3.21 18.54
C PRO A 173 13.80 2.38 17.27
N TRP A 174 12.74 1.98 16.56
CA TRP A 174 12.83 1.17 15.34
C TRP A 174 13.03 1.97 14.04
N ASN A 175 12.96 3.31 14.09
CA ASN A 175 13.10 4.20 12.94
C ASN A 175 14.49 4.84 12.84
N HIS A 176 15.31 4.87 13.90
CA HIS A 176 16.66 5.46 13.91
C HIS A 176 17.60 4.89 12.83
N GLU A 177 17.45 3.61 12.50
CA GLU A 177 18.28 2.93 11.48
C GLU A 177 17.60 2.89 10.10
N ASP A 178 16.37 3.39 9.97
CA ASP A 178 15.61 3.33 8.73
C ASP A 178 15.84 4.60 7.90
N PRO A 179 16.47 4.52 6.71
CA PRO A 179 16.82 5.68 5.91
C PRO A 179 15.60 6.51 5.46
N ARG A 180 14.38 5.95 5.55
CA ARG A 180 13.15 6.70 5.25
C ARG A 180 12.84 7.77 6.30
N PHE A 181 13.36 7.61 7.52
CA PHE A 181 13.12 8.50 8.66
C PHE A 181 14.36 9.27 9.10
N VAL A 182 15.53 8.96 8.52
CA VAL A 182 16.75 9.74 8.73
C VAL A 182 16.60 11.07 8.00
N THR A 183 16.33 12.12 8.77
CA THR A 183 16.37 13.50 8.29
C THR A 183 17.78 13.77 7.74
N VAL A 184 17.94 13.92 6.43
CA VAL A 184 19.11 14.63 5.87
C VAL A 184 18.93 16.08 6.27
N ILE A 185 19.35 16.41 7.48
CA ILE A 185 19.50 17.78 7.91
C ILE A 185 20.65 18.34 7.05
N SER A 186 20.31 18.97 5.93
CA SER A 186 21.19 19.93 5.31
C SER A 186 21.26 21.13 6.24
N ASN A 187 22.03 21.00 7.31
CA ASN A 187 22.56 22.16 8.00
C ASN A 187 23.47 22.88 7.02
N ASP A 188 23.39 24.21 7.09
CA ASP A 188 24.17 25.21 6.37
C ASP A 188 23.49 25.75 5.10
N THR A 189 22.42 26.52 5.32
CA THR A 189 22.28 27.82 4.63
C THR A 189 23.44 28.72 5.06
N ASP A 190 24.61 28.45 4.50
CA ASP A 190 25.52 29.52 4.13
C ASP A 190 25.21 29.85 2.67
N GLU A 191 24.80 31.11 2.49
CA GLU A 191 24.63 31.80 1.22
C GLU A 191 25.89 31.60 0.36
N SER A 192 25.88 30.62 -0.55
CA SER A 192 26.75 30.62 -1.71
C SER A 192 26.07 29.94 -2.87
N ASP A 193 25.78 30.75 -3.90
CA ASP A 193 25.42 30.32 -5.23
C ASP A 193 26.34 29.17 -5.69
N SER A 194 25.76 27.99 -5.84
CA SER A 194 26.29 26.96 -6.73
C SER A 194 25.12 26.14 -7.25
N ASP A 195 24.82 26.35 -8.53
CA ASP A 195 24.05 25.44 -9.37
C ASP A 195 24.50 23.98 -9.19
N SER A 196 23.54 23.06 -9.36
CA SER A 196 23.62 21.58 -9.29
C SER A 196 23.42 20.92 -7.92
N ARG A 197 22.16 20.82 -7.50
CA ARG A 197 21.67 19.63 -6.80
C ARG A 197 20.56 18.98 -7.61
N GLU A 198 20.91 17.86 -8.21
CA GLU A 198 19.99 16.89 -8.78
C GLU A 198 18.95 16.46 -7.75
N GLY A 199 17.68 16.57 -8.14
CA GLY A 199 16.71 15.49 -7.94
C GLY A 199 16.26 15.16 -6.52
N ASN A 200 15.90 16.15 -5.68
CA ASN A 200 14.88 15.90 -4.66
C ASN A 200 13.54 16.40 -5.23
N PRO A 201 12.65 15.53 -5.73
CA PRO A 201 11.34 15.96 -6.19
C PRO A 201 10.54 16.40 -4.96
N GLN A 202 10.62 17.70 -4.63
CA GLN A 202 9.67 18.36 -3.75
C GLN A 202 8.25 17.96 -4.20
N ALA A 203 7.45 17.53 -3.23
CA ALA A 203 6.28 16.71 -3.43
C ALA A 203 5.34 17.22 -4.52
N LEU A 204 5.02 16.35 -5.50
CA LEU A 204 3.96 16.57 -6.49
C LEU A 204 2.56 16.79 -5.87
N TYR A 205 2.44 16.60 -4.56
CA TYR A 205 1.20 16.63 -3.81
C TYR A 205 1.31 17.60 -2.62
N PRO A 206 0.22 18.33 -2.29
CA PRO A 206 0.18 19.14 -1.07
C PRO A 206 0.50 18.32 0.18
N ILE A 207 1.25 18.91 1.12
CA ILE A 207 1.55 18.25 2.40
C ILE A 207 0.26 17.97 3.17
N GLU A 208 -0.72 18.86 3.10
CA GLU A 208 -2.01 18.70 3.77
C GLU A 208 -3.17 18.92 2.81
N ILE A 209 -4.22 18.13 2.99
CA ILE A 209 -5.46 18.21 2.23
C ILE A 209 -6.65 18.26 3.19
N TYR A 210 -7.63 19.09 2.83
CA TYR A 210 -8.77 19.40 3.68
C TYR A 210 -10.09 19.18 2.94
N ASN A 211 -11.09 18.65 3.66
CA ASN A 211 -12.45 18.49 3.19
C ASN A 211 -12.58 17.66 1.90
N VAL A 212 -11.65 16.73 1.67
CA VAL A 212 -11.62 15.87 0.48
C VAL A 212 -12.62 14.74 0.63
N GLN A 213 -13.27 14.36 -0.48
CA GLN A 213 -14.20 13.22 -0.49
C GLN A 213 -13.49 11.93 -0.92
N GLY A 214 -13.91 10.84 -0.30
CA GLY A 214 -13.43 9.50 -0.64
C GLY A 214 -14.44 8.41 -0.30
N VAL A 215 -14.12 7.20 -0.73
CA VAL A 215 -14.90 5.98 -0.47
C VAL A 215 -14.00 5.02 0.29
N LEU A 216 -14.50 4.46 1.39
CA LEU A 216 -13.81 3.36 2.07
C LEU A 216 -13.86 2.12 1.19
N VAL A 217 -12.70 1.66 0.74
CA VAL A 217 -12.54 0.47 -0.14
C VAL A 217 -11.98 -0.74 0.60
N GLY A 218 -11.66 -0.57 1.88
CA GLY A 218 -11.34 -1.61 2.85
C GLY A 218 -11.50 -1.03 4.26
N GLU A 219 -11.07 -1.77 5.27
CA GLU A 219 -11.16 -1.31 6.67
C GLU A 219 -10.40 0.00 6.91
N ARG A 220 -9.24 0.16 6.26
CA ARG A 220 -8.37 1.33 6.40
C ARG A 220 -8.21 2.13 5.11
N ASN A 221 -8.36 1.49 3.95
CA ASN A 221 -8.03 2.10 2.66
C ASN A 221 -9.16 3.01 2.18
N VAL A 222 -8.79 4.20 1.73
CA VAL A 222 -9.69 5.20 1.16
C VAL A 222 -9.31 5.43 -0.31
N TYR A 223 -10.29 5.35 -1.20
CA TYR A 223 -10.14 5.82 -2.57
C TYR A 223 -10.65 7.26 -2.67
N SER A 224 -9.89 8.15 -3.29
CA SER A 224 -10.32 9.51 -3.63
C SER A 224 -10.14 9.76 -5.12
N ARG A 225 -11.18 10.30 -5.76
CA ARG A 225 -11.13 10.65 -7.19
C ARG A 225 -10.17 11.81 -7.47
N GLN A 226 -9.95 12.69 -6.49
CA GLN A 226 -9.02 13.81 -6.61
C GLN A 226 -7.56 13.36 -6.56
N TYR A 227 -7.28 12.25 -5.87
CA TYR A 227 -5.93 11.70 -5.67
C TYR A 227 -5.88 10.20 -6.00
N PRO A 228 -6.17 9.80 -7.26
CA PRO A 228 -6.33 8.40 -7.61
C PRO A 228 -4.99 7.64 -7.69
N ASP A 229 -3.86 8.34 -7.85
CA ASP A 229 -2.51 7.77 -7.91
C ASP A 229 -1.76 7.74 -6.56
N VAL A 230 -2.43 8.09 -5.46
CA VAL A 230 -1.83 8.08 -4.12
C VAL A 230 -2.58 7.13 -3.20
N LYS A 231 -1.85 6.44 -2.32
CA LYS A 231 -2.46 5.64 -1.25
C LYS A 231 -3.01 6.56 -0.18
N ILE A 232 -4.22 6.28 0.31
CA ILE A 232 -4.85 7.02 1.40
C ILE A 232 -5.34 6.02 2.43
N ALA A 233 -4.97 6.23 3.70
CA ALA A 233 -5.27 5.31 4.78
C ALA A 233 -5.81 6.04 6.01
N LEU A 234 -6.80 5.45 6.68
CA LEU A 234 -7.23 5.88 8.01
C LEU A 234 -6.12 5.66 9.04
N ALA A 235 -5.77 6.72 9.78
CA ALA A 235 -4.81 6.57 10.88
C ALA A 235 -5.38 5.68 11.99
N TYR A 236 -6.67 5.80 12.30
CA TYR A 236 -7.31 5.06 13.38
C TYR A 236 -8.65 4.45 12.91
N VAL A 237 -8.86 3.16 13.22
CA VAL A 237 -10.10 2.42 12.90
C VAL A 237 -10.82 2.04 14.20
N LYS A 238 -11.97 2.66 14.46
CA LYS A 238 -12.72 2.47 15.72
C LYS A 238 -13.54 1.16 15.73
N ARG A 239 -13.24 0.23 16.65
CA ARG A 239 -13.93 -1.07 16.76
C ARG A 239 -15.44 -1.00 17.06
N GLY A 240 -15.88 -0.11 17.97
CA GLY A 240 -17.29 -0.03 18.39
C GLY A 240 -18.23 0.78 17.50
N ARG A 241 -17.69 1.57 16.55
CA ARG A 241 -18.45 2.40 15.59
C ARG A 241 -17.77 2.37 14.23
N HIS A 242 -17.53 1.19 13.71
CA HIS A 242 -16.85 1.01 12.43
C HIS A 242 -17.66 1.70 11.31
N THR A 243 -17.00 2.54 10.52
CA THR A 243 -17.61 3.12 9.31
C THR A 243 -17.57 2.06 8.22
N PRO A 244 -18.71 1.50 7.79
CA PRO A 244 -18.70 0.30 6.94
C PRO A 244 -18.01 0.58 5.60
N VAL A 245 -17.33 -0.43 5.06
CA VAL A 245 -16.75 -0.37 3.72
C VAL A 245 -17.85 -0.01 2.70
N GLY A 246 -17.48 0.75 1.67
CA GLY A 246 -18.40 1.36 0.72
C GLY A 246 -19.02 2.68 1.19
N SER A 247 -18.82 3.10 2.44
CA SER A 247 -19.27 4.43 2.88
C SER A 247 -18.48 5.54 2.19
N CYS A 248 -19.17 6.59 1.76
CA CYS A 248 -18.52 7.83 1.38
C CYS A 248 -18.15 8.61 2.65
N ILE A 249 -16.95 9.19 2.66
CA ILE A 249 -16.44 9.99 3.76
C ILE A 249 -15.93 11.33 3.22
N GLN A 250 -15.95 12.34 4.07
CA GLN A 250 -15.19 13.57 3.88
C GLN A 250 -14.10 13.66 4.95
N PHE A 251 -12.87 13.93 4.56
CA PHE A 251 -11.72 13.78 5.43
C PHE A 251 -10.65 14.86 5.24
N ASN A 252 -9.83 14.99 6.27
CA ASN A 252 -8.59 15.77 6.28
C ASN A 252 -7.41 14.80 6.44
N ALA A 253 -6.34 15.02 5.69
CA ALA A 253 -5.17 14.16 5.71
C ALA A 253 -3.88 14.95 5.50
N TYR A 254 -2.77 14.37 5.94
CA TYR A 254 -1.44 14.84 5.61
C TYR A 254 -0.66 13.77 4.87
N TYR A 255 0.25 14.18 3.99
CA TYR A 255 1.10 13.29 3.25
C TYR A 255 2.31 12.91 4.11
N SER A 256 2.42 11.63 4.44
CA SER A 256 3.61 11.09 5.12
C SER A 256 4.63 10.67 4.06
N ILE A 257 5.75 11.39 3.99
CA ILE A 257 6.86 11.10 3.08
C ILE A 257 7.45 9.69 3.36
N PRO A 258 7.75 9.31 4.62
CA PRO A 258 8.32 7.98 4.91
C PRO A 258 7.39 6.81 4.55
N LEU A 259 6.07 7.02 4.67
CA LEU A 259 5.06 6.01 4.33
C LEU A 259 4.58 6.09 2.87
N GLN A 260 4.94 7.16 2.15
CA GLN A 260 4.48 7.48 0.79
C GLN A 260 2.95 7.39 0.61
N LEU A 261 2.19 7.88 1.59
CA LEU A 261 0.72 7.84 1.59
C LEU A 261 0.12 9.02 2.36
N TYR A 262 -1.15 9.34 2.07
CA TYR A 262 -1.94 10.26 2.88
C TYR A 262 -2.52 9.56 4.11
N VAL A 263 -2.19 10.08 5.29
CA VAL A 263 -2.71 9.63 6.58
C VAL A 263 -3.91 10.50 6.96
N VAL A 264 -5.09 9.91 7.00
CA VAL A 264 -6.32 10.59 7.39
C VAL A 264 -6.33 10.84 8.89
N ARG A 265 -6.31 12.12 9.30
CA ARG A 265 -6.37 12.54 10.69
C ARG A 265 -7.80 12.45 11.23
N SER A 266 -8.74 13.00 10.46
CA SER A 266 -10.14 13.06 10.84
C SER A 266 -11.04 12.90 9.64
N TYR A 267 -12.22 12.33 9.86
CA TYR A 267 -13.21 12.17 8.82
C TYR A 267 -14.64 12.17 9.37
N ARG A 268 -15.59 12.51 8.50
CA ARG A 268 -17.02 12.37 8.74
C ARG A 268 -17.65 11.49 7.66
N ARG A 269 -18.57 10.62 8.06
CA ARG A 269 -19.36 9.81 7.13
C ARG A 269 -20.38 10.69 6.42
N LEU A 270 -20.54 10.46 5.11
CA LEU A 270 -21.59 11.05 4.28
C LEU A 270 -22.74 10.06 4.11
N GLU A 271 -23.93 10.55 3.75
CA GLU A 271 -25.13 9.70 3.57
C GLU A 271 -25.00 8.72 2.39
N LYS A 272 -24.22 9.08 1.36
CA LYS A 272 -24.00 8.24 0.18
C LYS A 272 -23.18 6.99 0.55
N GLN A 273 -23.64 5.82 0.11
CA GLN A 273 -22.97 4.55 0.34
C GLN A 273 -23.12 3.61 -0.86
N PHE A 274 -22.07 2.85 -1.13
CA PHE A 274 -22.07 1.74 -2.08
C PHE A 274 -22.49 0.45 -1.36
N LYS A 275 -23.27 -0.40 -2.06
CA LYS A 275 -23.52 -1.75 -1.59
C LYS A 275 -22.23 -2.56 -1.69
N THR A 276 -21.96 -3.36 -0.67
CA THR A 276 -20.73 -4.15 -0.57
C THR A 276 -21.03 -5.60 -0.30
N LYS A 277 -20.17 -6.48 -0.82
CA LYS A 277 -20.14 -7.89 -0.42
C LYS A 277 -18.70 -8.36 -0.20
N PRO A 278 -18.46 -9.31 0.71
CA PRO A 278 -17.12 -9.87 0.89
C PRO A 278 -16.66 -10.61 -0.36
N PHE A 279 -15.37 -10.57 -0.65
CA PHE A 279 -14.73 -11.37 -1.69
C PHE A 279 -14.04 -12.59 -1.05
N GLU A 280 -13.96 -13.72 -1.77
CA GLU A 280 -13.46 -15.01 -1.25
C GLU A 280 -12.12 -14.89 -0.49
N PHE A 281 -11.97 -15.69 0.59
CA PHE A 281 -10.78 -15.82 1.45
C PHE A 281 -9.92 -14.54 1.60
N GLY A 282 -10.40 -13.57 2.41
CA GLY A 282 -9.59 -12.40 2.79
C GLY A 282 -10.41 -11.21 3.30
N SER A 283 -9.73 -10.08 3.53
CA SER A 283 -10.28 -8.80 3.99
C SER A 283 -10.69 -7.84 2.85
N GLN A 284 -10.83 -8.36 1.62
CA GLN A 284 -11.24 -7.56 0.47
C GLN A 284 -12.76 -7.53 0.31
N PHE A 285 -13.28 -6.35 -0.01
CA PHE A 285 -14.71 -6.13 -0.26
C PHE A 285 -14.91 -5.72 -1.71
N LEU A 286 -15.99 -6.21 -2.32
CA LEU A 286 -16.42 -5.76 -3.64
C LEU A 286 -17.48 -4.68 -3.51
N LEU A 287 -17.35 -3.62 -4.32
CA LEU A 287 -18.34 -2.57 -4.45
C LEU A 287 -19.28 -2.87 -5.62
N GLU A 288 -20.59 -2.86 -5.39
CA GLU A 288 -21.58 -2.94 -6.46
C GLU A 288 -21.67 -1.61 -7.21
N ILE A 289 -21.45 -1.65 -8.52
CA ILE A 289 -21.58 -0.49 -9.39
C ILE A 289 -22.27 -0.85 -10.71
N TYR A 290 -22.81 0.16 -11.39
CA TYR A 290 -23.16 0.05 -12.79
C TYR A 290 -21.99 0.54 -13.63
N ALA A 291 -21.51 -0.28 -14.57
CA ALA A 291 -20.47 0.08 -15.52
C ALA A 291 -21.07 0.21 -16.93
N ASN A 292 -20.57 1.16 -17.72
CA ASN A 292 -20.99 1.34 -19.11
C ASN A 292 -19.77 1.43 -20.03
N TRP A 293 -19.80 0.70 -21.14
CA TRP A 293 -18.80 0.80 -22.19
C TRP A 293 -19.15 1.97 -23.12
N GLY A 294 -18.20 2.89 -23.29
CA GLY A 294 -18.31 3.99 -24.25
C GLY A 294 -17.59 3.63 -25.54
N SER A 295 -18.15 4.00 -26.69
CA SER A 295 -17.53 3.76 -28.01
C SER A 295 -16.16 4.44 -28.18
N ASN A 296 -15.84 5.42 -27.34
CA ASN A 296 -14.55 6.11 -27.32
C ASN A 296 -13.51 5.43 -26.41
N LEU A 297 -13.85 4.31 -25.75
CA LEU A 297 -12.94 3.57 -24.89
C LEU A 297 -12.42 2.30 -25.59
N PRO A 298 -11.12 1.99 -25.42
CA PRO A 298 -10.59 0.65 -25.64
C PRO A 298 -11.49 -0.42 -25.01
N MET A 299 -11.75 -1.52 -25.72
CA MET A 299 -12.51 -2.65 -25.17
C MET A 299 -11.87 -3.14 -23.85
N GLY A 300 -12.69 -3.57 -22.90
CA GLY A 300 -12.28 -3.98 -21.55
C GLY A 300 -12.05 -2.85 -20.55
N HIS A 301 -12.24 -1.60 -20.95
CA HIS A 301 -12.31 -0.45 -20.05
C HIS A 301 -13.73 0.11 -20.07
N LEU A 302 -14.31 0.32 -18.88
CA LEU A 302 -15.68 0.80 -18.73
C LEU A 302 -15.72 1.99 -17.78
N TRP A 303 -16.63 2.93 -18.01
CA TRP A 303 -16.89 4.01 -17.05
C TRP A 303 -17.83 3.52 -15.96
N SER A 304 -17.52 3.82 -14.69
CA SER A 304 -18.53 3.74 -13.65
C SER A 304 -19.66 4.73 -13.97
N LYS A 305 -20.92 4.36 -13.74
CA LYS A 305 -22.07 5.26 -13.89
C LYS A 305 -21.89 6.46 -12.96
N GLY A 306 -22.06 7.67 -13.50
CA GLY A 306 -21.75 8.92 -12.77
C GLY A 306 -20.25 9.25 -12.64
N LYS A 307 -19.35 8.35 -13.10
CA LYS A 307 -17.88 8.47 -13.07
C LYS A 307 -17.27 8.60 -11.66
N ASP A 308 -18.03 8.30 -10.61
CA ASP A 308 -17.56 8.41 -9.21
C ASP A 308 -16.28 7.60 -8.93
N LEU A 309 -16.16 6.40 -9.50
CA LEU A 309 -14.99 5.52 -9.36
C LEU A 309 -14.05 5.55 -10.58
N GLY A 310 -14.30 6.45 -11.54
CA GLY A 310 -13.48 6.59 -12.75
C GLY A 310 -13.62 5.42 -13.73
N LEU A 311 -12.52 5.08 -14.40
CA LEU A 311 -12.44 3.91 -15.28
C LEU A 311 -12.29 2.63 -14.48
N ILE A 312 -12.99 1.60 -14.93
CA ILE A 312 -13.02 0.25 -14.40
C ILE A 312 -12.44 -0.69 -15.45
N HIS A 313 -11.54 -1.58 -15.05
CA HIS A 313 -10.92 -2.55 -15.94
C HIS A 313 -11.52 -3.95 -15.77
N ASP A 314 -11.86 -4.64 -16.86
CA ASP A 314 -12.31 -6.03 -16.86
C ASP A 314 -11.13 -7.01 -16.94
N ALA A 315 -10.33 -7.06 -15.87
CA ALA A 315 -9.08 -7.83 -15.82
C ALA A 315 -9.29 -9.33 -16.10
N ASP A 316 -10.32 -9.90 -15.49
CA ASP A 316 -10.64 -11.33 -15.59
C ASP A 316 -11.53 -11.65 -16.80
N ARG A 317 -11.82 -10.64 -17.64
CA ARG A 317 -12.62 -10.74 -18.87
C ARG A 317 -14.02 -11.30 -18.63
N LEU A 318 -14.65 -10.94 -17.50
CA LEU A 318 -15.97 -11.45 -17.11
C LEU A 318 -17.09 -10.82 -17.95
N LEU A 319 -16.96 -9.53 -18.29
CA LEU A 319 -17.93 -8.84 -19.15
C LEU A 319 -17.63 -9.01 -20.63
N LEU A 320 -16.45 -9.52 -21.00
CA LEU A 320 -16.06 -9.73 -22.38
C LEU A 320 -17.15 -10.41 -23.24
N PRO A 321 -17.84 -11.49 -22.81
CA PRO A 321 -18.93 -12.06 -23.61
C PRO A 321 -20.08 -11.07 -23.88
N VAL A 322 -20.42 -10.22 -22.92
CA VAL A 322 -21.46 -9.19 -23.09
C VAL A 322 -20.99 -8.09 -24.04
N LEU A 323 -19.71 -7.70 -23.98
CA LEU A 323 -19.13 -6.71 -24.88
C LEU A 323 -19.06 -7.18 -26.34
N LEU A 324 -18.94 -8.48 -26.56
CA LEU A 324 -18.99 -9.10 -27.90
C LEU A 324 -20.42 -9.30 -28.43
N SER A 325 -21.45 -9.01 -27.62
CA SER A 325 -22.84 -9.16 -28.03
C SER A 325 -23.31 -8.02 -28.94
N GLN A 326 -24.45 -8.21 -29.61
CA GLN A 326 -25.02 -7.21 -30.54
C GLN A 326 -25.40 -5.86 -29.88
N ASN A 327 -25.50 -5.80 -28.55
CA ASN A 327 -25.81 -4.55 -27.82
C ASN A 327 -24.93 -4.38 -26.57
N PRO A 328 -23.69 -3.88 -26.75
CA PRO A 328 -22.70 -3.77 -25.68
C PRO A 328 -22.81 -2.47 -24.85
N TYR A 329 -23.60 -1.49 -25.28
CA TYR A 329 -23.64 -0.12 -24.71
C TYR A 329 -24.62 0.07 -23.54
N GLY A 330 -25.27 -1.00 -23.08
CA GLY A 330 -26.17 -0.95 -21.93
C GLY A 330 -25.38 -0.95 -20.61
N PRO A 331 -25.77 -0.17 -19.59
CA PRO A 331 -25.13 -0.25 -18.28
C PRO A 331 -25.34 -1.64 -17.66
N VAL A 332 -24.25 -2.23 -17.17
CA VAL A 332 -24.25 -3.57 -16.55
C VAL A 332 -23.88 -3.44 -15.08
N CYS A 333 -24.65 -4.10 -14.21
CA CYS A 333 -24.32 -4.16 -12.79
C CYS A 333 -23.22 -5.21 -12.54
N VAL A 334 -22.12 -4.75 -11.93
CA VAL A 334 -20.92 -5.53 -11.64
C VAL A 334 -20.40 -5.25 -10.23
N TYR A 335 -19.54 -6.13 -9.76
CA TYR A 335 -18.84 -6.00 -8.49
C TYR A 335 -17.35 -5.79 -8.73
N VAL A 336 -16.81 -4.70 -8.19
CA VAL A 336 -15.43 -4.29 -8.40
C VAL A 336 -14.60 -4.31 -7.13
N ALA A 337 -13.33 -4.69 -7.24
CA ALA A 337 -12.34 -4.63 -6.17
C ALA A 337 -11.37 -3.47 -6.42
N TYR A 338 -10.93 -2.82 -5.33
CA TYR A 338 -9.84 -1.86 -5.39
C TYR A 338 -8.51 -2.58 -5.63
N THR A 339 -7.79 -2.15 -6.65
CA THR A 339 -6.52 -2.78 -7.12
C THR A 339 -5.28 -1.97 -6.75
N GLY A 340 -5.45 -0.90 -5.98
CA GLY A 340 -4.37 0.02 -5.62
C GLY A 340 -4.37 1.30 -6.46
N PRO A 341 -3.53 2.28 -6.09
CA PRO A 341 -3.46 3.59 -6.72
C PRO A 341 -3.11 3.47 -8.20
N SER A 342 -3.76 4.30 -9.01
CA SER A 342 -3.52 4.46 -10.45
C SER A 342 -4.42 5.56 -10.97
N ARG A 343 -3.85 6.49 -11.75
CA ARG A 343 -4.65 7.51 -12.45
C ARG A 343 -5.52 6.95 -13.56
N LEU A 344 -5.11 5.83 -14.19
CA LEU A 344 -5.88 5.20 -15.25
C LEU A 344 -7.10 4.45 -14.67
N SER A 345 -6.87 3.37 -13.92
CA SER A 345 -7.93 2.60 -13.27
C SER A 345 -7.52 2.06 -11.89
N CYS A 346 -8.30 2.42 -10.87
CA CYS A 346 -8.13 1.94 -9.50
C CYS A 346 -8.92 0.65 -9.21
N PHE A 347 -9.84 0.25 -10.09
CA PHE A 347 -10.82 -0.79 -9.82
C PHE A 347 -10.88 -1.83 -10.94
N ALA A 348 -10.92 -3.10 -10.56
CA ALA A 348 -11.11 -4.20 -11.49
C ALA A 348 -12.41 -4.95 -11.20
N ILE A 349 -13.07 -5.41 -12.26
CA ILE A 349 -14.24 -6.30 -12.15
C ILE A 349 -13.78 -7.64 -11.60
N LYS A 350 -14.45 -8.11 -10.56
CA LYS A 350 -14.19 -9.40 -9.92
C LYS A 350 -15.40 -10.32 -9.87
N ASP A 351 -16.59 -9.77 -10.01
CA ASP A 351 -17.81 -10.57 -10.11
C ASP A 351 -18.91 -9.81 -10.84
N LEU A 352 -19.93 -10.55 -11.28
CA LEU A 352 -21.09 -10.04 -12.00
C LEU A 352 -22.35 -10.16 -11.14
N SER A 353 -23.34 -9.28 -11.38
CA SER A 353 -24.69 -9.49 -10.85
C SER A 353 -25.36 -10.69 -11.50
N ASP A 354 -26.34 -11.32 -10.84
CA ASP A 354 -27.08 -12.46 -11.41
C ASP A 354 -27.64 -12.20 -12.81
N VAL A 355 -28.12 -10.98 -13.05
CA VAL A 355 -28.63 -10.53 -14.36
C VAL A 355 -27.50 -10.46 -15.38
N ALA A 356 -26.35 -9.88 -15.01
CA ALA A 356 -25.18 -9.79 -15.87
C ALA A 356 -24.60 -11.18 -16.17
N THR A 357 -24.54 -12.08 -15.18
CA THR A 357 -24.11 -13.47 -15.33
C THR A 357 -25.00 -14.23 -16.29
N LYS A 358 -26.33 -14.11 -16.16
CA LYS A 358 -27.28 -14.72 -17.11
C LYS A 358 -27.07 -14.20 -18.53
N LYS A 359 -26.85 -12.90 -18.69
CA LYS A 359 -26.58 -12.28 -20.01
C LYS A 359 -25.26 -12.80 -20.60
N ALA A 360 -24.20 -12.85 -19.82
CA ALA A 360 -22.90 -13.39 -20.25
C ALA A 360 -23.03 -14.87 -20.67
N ASN A 361 -23.65 -15.70 -19.82
CA ASN A 361 -23.88 -17.12 -20.10
C ASN A 361 -24.73 -17.36 -21.34
N ALA A 362 -25.75 -16.53 -21.58
CA ALA A 362 -26.57 -16.64 -22.79
C ALA A 362 -25.75 -16.41 -24.06
N VAL A 363 -24.82 -15.45 -24.06
CA VAL A 363 -23.90 -15.24 -25.19
C VAL A 363 -22.92 -16.39 -25.33
N MET A 364 -22.30 -16.81 -24.22
CA MET A 364 -21.35 -17.94 -24.22
C MET A 364 -21.97 -19.23 -24.79
N ASN A 365 -23.24 -19.50 -24.48
CA ASN A 365 -23.94 -20.70 -24.93
C ASN A 365 -24.40 -20.63 -26.39
N ASN A 366 -24.78 -19.44 -26.88
CA ASN A 366 -25.23 -19.26 -28.26
C ASN A 366 -24.05 -19.13 -29.26
N GLY A 367 -22.83 -18.93 -28.75
CA GLY A 367 -21.63 -18.72 -29.55
C GLY A 367 -21.44 -17.27 -29.97
N TYR A 368 -20.26 -16.99 -30.55
CA TYR A 368 -19.85 -15.66 -30.96
C TYR A 368 -19.95 -15.50 -32.47
N ALA A 369 -20.20 -14.27 -32.92
CA ALA A 369 -20.10 -13.95 -34.33
C ALA A 369 -18.65 -14.16 -34.83
N GLU A 370 -18.50 -14.58 -36.08
CA GLU A 370 -17.19 -14.62 -36.73
C GLU A 370 -16.62 -13.21 -36.80
N LEU A 371 -15.37 -13.05 -36.37
CA LEU A 371 -14.65 -11.78 -36.46
C LEU A 371 -14.01 -11.67 -37.83
N SER A 372 -14.13 -10.50 -38.45
CA SER A 372 -13.44 -10.14 -39.69
C SER A 372 -12.87 -8.74 -39.50
N SER A 373 -11.55 -8.64 -39.40
CA SER A 373 -10.87 -7.40 -39.08
C SER A 373 -9.42 -7.41 -39.58
N ASP A 374 -8.77 -6.26 -39.47
CA ASP A 374 -7.34 -6.10 -39.65
C ASP A 374 -6.66 -6.31 -38.30
N GLY A 375 -5.50 -6.93 -38.28
CA GLY A 375 -4.76 -7.04 -37.05
C GLY A 375 -3.26 -7.21 -37.22
N LEU A 376 -2.57 -6.83 -36.16
CA LEU A 376 -1.14 -6.70 -36.06
C LEU A 376 -0.54 -7.99 -35.50
N VAL A 377 0.46 -8.53 -36.18
CA VAL A 377 1.21 -9.70 -35.71
C VAL A 377 2.10 -9.29 -34.55
N LEU A 378 1.94 -9.94 -33.39
CA LEU A 378 2.76 -9.69 -32.20
C LEU A 378 3.99 -10.62 -32.11
N GLY A 379 3.93 -11.79 -32.73
CA GLY A 379 4.90 -12.86 -32.49
C GLY A 379 4.21 -14.07 -31.85
N ASP A 380 4.90 -15.21 -31.81
CA ASP A 380 4.41 -16.47 -31.20
C ASP A 380 3.01 -16.94 -31.67
N GLY A 381 2.64 -16.58 -32.90
CA GLY A 381 1.32 -16.91 -33.46
C GLY A 381 0.15 -16.09 -32.89
N LEU A 382 0.42 -14.99 -32.18
CA LEU A 382 -0.59 -14.08 -31.63
C LEU A 382 -0.85 -12.86 -32.51
N LEU A 383 -2.08 -12.40 -32.44
CA LEU A 383 -2.57 -11.29 -33.24
C LEU A 383 -3.32 -10.27 -32.38
N LEU A 384 -3.04 -8.99 -32.60
CA LEU A 384 -3.71 -7.86 -31.96
C LEU A 384 -4.68 -7.22 -32.94
N ALA A 385 -5.97 -7.22 -32.61
CA ALA A 385 -6.96 -6.40 -33.30
C ALA A 385 -7.31 -5.19 -32.42
N SER A 386 -7.20 -3.98 -32.97
CA SER A 386 -7.38 -2.72 -32.24
C SER A 386 -8.77 -2.55 -31.64
N ASP A 387 -9.80 -3.09 -32.30
CA ASP A 387 -11.18 -3.06 -31.81
C ASP A 387 -11.44 -4.12 -30.73
N TYR A 388 -10.53 -5.10 -30.61
CA TYR A 388 -10.69 -6.27 -29.76
C TYR A 388 -9.50 -6.49 -28.82
N LEU A 389 -8.98 -5.43 -28.21
CA LEU A 389 -7.74 -5.43 -27.42
C LEU A 389 -7.67 -6.47 -26.30
N CYS A 390 -8.82 -6.83 -25.71
CA CYS A 390 -8.92 -7.82 -24.64
C CYS A 390 -9.05 -9.27 -25.14
N LEU A 391 -9.15 -9.47 -26.46
CA LEU A 391 -9.15 -10.80 -27.05
C LEU A 391 -7.72 -11.29 -27.28
N GLU A 392 -7.55 -12.55 -26.94
CA GLU A 392 -6.42 -13.34 -27.38
C GLU A 392 -6.83 -14.01 -28.69
N ILE A 393 -6.34 -13.46 -29.80
CA ILE A 393 -6.59 -13.96 -31.15
C ILE A 393 -5.32 -14.67 -31.58
N ARG A 394 -5.44 -15.93 -31.99
CA ARG A 394 -4.27 -16.78 -32.26
C ARG A 394 -4.41 -17.63 -33.50
N PHE A 395 -3.27 -17.93 -34.11
CA PHE A 395 -3.13 -19.02 -35.06
C PHE A 395 -3.08 -20.35 -34.31
N ASP A 396 -3.60 -21.40 -34.94
CA ASP A 396 -3.46 -22.77 -34.45
C ASP A 396 -3.26 -23.75 -35.61
N CYS A 397 -3.30 -25.05 -35.32
CA CYS A 397 -3.14 -26.10 -36.32
C CYS A 397 -4.26 -26.13 -37.38
N SER A 398 -5.39 -25.45 -37.14
CA SER A 398 -6.50 -25.32 -38.09
C SER A 398 -6.39 -24.11 -39.00
N SER A 399 -5.46 -23.19 -38.72
CA SER A 399 -5.25 -21.98 -39.51
C SER A 399 -4.62 -22.26 -40.88
N GLN A 400 -4.96 -21.42 -41.87
CA GLN A 400 -4.35 -21.43 -43.21
C GLN A 400 -2.81 -21.32 -43.14
N LYS A 401 -2.09 -22.24 -43.79
CA LYS A 401 -0.61 -22.33 -43.80
C LYS A 401 0.10 -21.02 -44.16
N GLY A 402 1.35 -20.88 -43.69
CA GLY A 402 2.25 -19.76 -44.02
C GLY A 402 2.27 -18.65 -42.98
N TRP A 403 1.43 -18.74 -41.94
CA TRP A 403 1.38 -17.77 -40.84
C TRP A 403 2.67 -17.79 -40.00
N ASP A 404 3.38 -18.92 -39.98
CA ASP A 404 4.67 -19.16 -39.31
C ASP A 404 5.80 -18.25 -39.85
N LYS A 405 5.62 -17.68 -41.03
CA LYS A 405 6.58 -16.77 -41.68
C LYS A 405 6.25 -15.29 -41.47
N LEU A 406 5.18 -14.98 -40.75
CA LEU A 406 4.77 -13.60 -40.51
C LEU A 406 5.75 -12.92 -39.56
N VAL A 407 6.21 -11.74 -39.96
CA VAL A 407 7.12 -10.92 -39.15
C VAL A 407 6.29 -10.05 -38.19
N PRO A 408 6.65 -9.96 -36.90
CA PRO A 408 6.00 -9.05 -35.96
C PRO A 408 5.99 -7.60 -36.46
N GLY A 409 4.89 -6.88 -36.18
CA GLY A 409 4.66 -5.53 -36.71
C GLY A 409 3.96 -5.49 -38.09
N THR A 410 3.73 -6.65 -38.70
CA THR A 410 3.00 -6.76 -39.99
C THR A 410 1.50 -6.78 -39.77
N TRP A 411 0.75 -6.11 -40.65
CA TRP A 411 -0.71 -6.13 -40.68
C TRP A 411 -1.24 -7.24 -41.60
N VAL A 412 -2.21 -7.99 -41.09
CA VAL A 412 -2.94 -9.00 -41.87
C VAL A 412 -4.44 -8.81 -41.71
N LYS A 413 -5.20 -9.16 -42.75
CA LYS A 413 -6.64 -9.24 -42.70
C LYS A 413 -7.00 -10.66 -42.35
N PHE A 414 -7.79 -10.87 -41.31
CA PHE A 414 -8.08 -12.20 -40.81
C PHE A 414 -9.58 -12.43 -40.64
N THR A 415 -9.98 -13.70 -40.68
CA THR A 415 -11.24 -14.15 -40.12
C THR A 415 -10.97 -15.10 -38.95
N ALA A 416 -11.69 -14.93 -37.84
CA ALA A 416 -11.52 -15.77 -36.66
C ALA A 416 -12.85 -16.20 -36.06
N CYS A 417 -12.89 -17.43 -35.54
CA CYS A 417 -14.05 -17.98 -34.86
C CYS A 417 -13.69 -18.44 -33.46
N SER A 418 -14.65 -18.33 -32.54
CA SER A 418 -14.56 -18.90 -31.20
C SER A 418 -15.60 -20.00 -31.03
N PRO A 419 -15.25 -21.13 -30.38
CA PRO A 419 -16.25 -22.08 -29.92
C PRO A 419 -17.16 -21.46 -28.84
N ALA A 420 -18.26 -22.14 -28.53
CA ALA A 420 -19.11 -21.81 -27.39
C ALA A 420 -18.33 -21.93 -26.07
N GLY A 421 -18.71 -21.13 -25.08
CA GLY A 421 -18.01 -21.01 -23.79
C GLY A 421 -17.14 -19.76 -23.71
N LYS A 422 -15.98 -19.87 -23.06
CA LYS A 422 -15.04 -18.76 -22.90
C LYS A 422 -14.49 -18.33 -24.27
N PRO A 423 -14.40 -17.02 -24.58
CA PRO A 423 -13.86 -16.54 -25.86
C PRO A 423 -12.44 -17.09 -26.12
N ASP A 424 -12.26 -17.82 -27.23
CA ASP A 424 -10.98 -18.36 -27.73
C ASP A 424 -10.98 -18.26 -29.25
N PHE A 425 -10.63 -17.08 -29.77
CA PHE A 425 -10.73 -16.80 -31.20
C PHE A 425 -9.53 -17.33 -31.96
N ARG A 426 -9.80 -18.30 -32.85
CA ARG A 426 -8.81 -18.95 -33.70
C ARG A 426 -8.97 -18.49 -35.12
N ILE A 427 -7.85 -18.12 -35.73
CA ILE A 427 -7.82 -17.60 -37.10
C ILE A 427 -8.07 -18.75 -38.08
N LYS A 428 -9.05 -18.58 -38.97
CA LYS A 428 -9.36 -19.52 -40.05
C LYS A 428 -8.63 -19.16 -41.33
N THR A 429 -8.87 -17.96 -41.83
CA THR A 429 -8.25 -17.44 -43.05
C THR A 429 -7.55 -16.12 -42.78
N TRP A 430 -6.47 -15.86 -43.51
CA TRP A 430 -5.75 -14.60 -43.40
C TRP A 430 -5.07 -14.24 -44.72
N ASN A 431 -4.85 -12.93 -44.94
CA ASN A 431 -4.09 -12.40 -46.07
C ASN A 431 -3.25 -11.19 -45.62
N SER A 432 -2.03 -11.06 -46.14
CA SER A 432 -1.22 -9.87 -45.92
C SER A 432 -1.91 -8.63 -46.49
N ILE A 433 -1.88 -7.52 -45.74
CA ILE A 433 -2.46 -6.26 -46.20
C ILE A 433 -1.34 -5.31 -46.61
N THR A 434 -1.47 -4.72 -47.79
CA THR A 434 -0.77 -3.49 -48.18
C THR A 434 -1.79 -2.34 -48.23
N ASN A 435 -2.33 -1.97 -47.08
CA ASN A 435 -3.27 -0.86 -46.96
C ASN A 435 -2.46 0.39 -46.64
N PRO A 436 -2.43 1.41 -47.52
CA PRO A 436 -1.65 2.62 -47.29
C PRO A 436 -2.11 3.44 -46.07
N LEU A 437 -3.31 3.18 -45.53
CA LEU A 437 -3.81 3.81 -44.30
C LEU A 437 -3.27 3.15 -43.02
N LEU A 438 -2.75 1.93 -43.10
CA LEU A 438 -2.15 1.22 -41.98
C LEU A 438 -0.63 1.42 -42.01
N THR A 439 -0.13 2.27 -41.12
CA THR A 439 1.31 2.48 -40.97
C THR A 439 1.97 1.18 -40.52
N GLN A 440 3.08 0.78 -41.16
CA GLN A 440 3.90 -0.32 -40.68
C GLN A 440 4.40 0.02 -39.27
N ILE A 441 4.18 -0.90 -38.33
CA ILE A 441 4.61 -0.71 -36.95
C ILE A 441 5.99 -1.35 -36.81
N ARG A 442 6.96 -0.57 -36.32
CA ARG A 442 8.29 -1.08 -36.03
C ARG A 442 8.22 -2.02 -34.83
N ALA A 443 8.80 -3.20 -34.98
CA ALA A 443 8.97 -4.18 -33.91
C ALA A 443 10.46 -4.45 -33.72
N VAL A 444 10.91 -4.47 -32.47
CA VAL A 444 12.30 -4.76 -32.07
C VAL A 444 12.30 -5.98 -31.16
N PRO A 445 13.10 -7.02 -31.46
CA PRO A 445 13.21 -8.17 -30.58
C PRO A 445 13.88 -7.76 -29.25
N THR A 446 13.37 -8.33 -28.16
CA THR A 446 13.87 -8.18 -26.80
C THR A 446 14.18 -9.57 -26.23
N SER A 447 14.79 -9.64 -25.05
CA SER A 447 15.21 -10.92 -24.45
C SER A 447 14.08 -11.93 -24.22
N ASN A 448 12.81 -11.48 -24.14
CA ASN A 448 11.66 -12.35 -23.82
C ASN A 448 10.48 -12.24 -24.81
N ASP A 449 10.49 -11.27 -25.74
CA ASP A 449 9.39 -10.99 -26.71
C ASP A 449 9.78 -9.85 -27.69
N TYR A 450 8.82 -9.11 -28.23
CA TYR A 450 9.01 -7.90 -29.04
C TYR A 450 8.56 -6.62 -28.31
N ALA A 451 9.26 -5.53 -28.60
CA ALA A 451 8.84 -4.16 -28.31
C ALA A 451 8.31 -3.50 -29.59
N PHE A 452 7.18 -2.80 -29.50
CA PHE A 452 6.50 -2.17 -30.62
C PHE A 452 6.50 -0.66 -30.49
N GLU A 453 6.71 0.02 -31.61
CA GLU A 453 6.49 1.46 -31.70
C GLU A 453 4.98 1.77 -31.59
N ALA A 454 4.61 2.56 -30.60
CA ALA A 454 3.24 2.98 -30.36
C ALA A 454 3.13 4.50 -30.41
N CYS A 455 2.14 4.96 -31.16
CA CYS A 455 1.79 6.36 -31.24
C CYS A 455 0.43 6.59 -30.56
N GLY A 456 0.28 7.71 -29.87
CA GLY A 456 -0.99 8.08 -29.25
C GLY A 456 -1.01 9.50 -28.71
N PHE A 457 -2.14 9.87 -28.11
CA PHE A 457 -2.30 11.15 -27.43
C PHE A 457 -2.23 10.95 -25.92
N PHE A 458 -1.40 11.75 -25.24
CA PHE A 458 -1.27 11.66 -23.79
C PHE A 458 -2.47 12.34 -23.11
N GLU A 459 -3.32 11.55 -22.46
CA GLU A 459 -4.46 12.05 -21.69
C GLU A 459 -3.99 12.31 -20.25
N GLN A 460 -3.59 13.56 -19.96
CA GLN A 460 -3.00 13.97 -18.69
C GLN A 460 -3.86 13.59 -17.47
N GLU A 461 -5.19 13.73 -17.58
CA GLU A 461 -6.15 13.38 -16.51
C GLU A 461 -6.03 11.90 -16.10
N LEU A 462 -5.89 11.00 -17.08
CA LEU A 462 -5.73 9.56 -16.86
C LEU A 462 -4.26 9.15 -16.69
N SER A 463 -3.32 10.06 -16.98
CA SER A 463 -1.89 9.78 -17.07
C SER A 463 -1.58 8.55 -17.91
N ALA A 464 -2.28 8.43 -19.04
CA ALA A 464 -2.16 7.33 -19.96
C ALA A 464 -2.05 7.85 -21.40
N LEU A 465 -1.25 7.17 -22.20
CA LEU A 465 -1.22 7.37 -23.64
C LEU A 465 -2.37 6.57 -24.25
N LYS A 466 -3.25 7.25 -24.99
CA LYS A 466 -4.32 6.62 -25.75
C LYS A 466 -3.86 6.36 -27.18
N SER A 467 -3.51 5.10 -27.45
CA SER A 467 -3.15 4.61 -28.78
C SER A 467 -4.37 4.02 -29.49
N ALA A 468 -4.49 4.28 -30.79
CA ALA A 468 -5.52 3.66 -31.62
C ALA A 468 -5.28 2.14 -31.81
N VAL A 469 -4.02 1.70 -31.77
CA VAL A 469 -3.64 0.30 -32.01
C VAL A 469 -3.51 -0.48 -30.71
N PHE A 470 -2.89 0.12 -29.69
CA PHE A 470 -2.55 -0.57 -28.44
C PHE A 470 -3.49 -0.24 -27.26
N GLY A 471 -4.48 0.63 -27.47
CA GLY A 471 -5.39 1.08 -26.42
C GLY A 471 -4.72 2.02 -25.42
N PHE A 472 -5.06 1.87 -24.13
CA PHE A 472 -4.42 2.65 -23.07
C PHE A 472 -3.08 2.05 -22.65
N ILE A 473 -2.07 2.91 -22.56
CA ILE A 473 -0.75 2.61 -22.02
C ILE A 473 -0.51 3.55 -20.84
N GLU A 474 -0.44 3.01 -19.63
CA GLU A 474 -0.19 3.80 -18.42
C GLU A 474 1.25 4.36 -18.44
N ILE A 475 1.42 5.64 -18.07
CA ILE A 475 2.72 6.31 -18.04
C ILE A 475 3.17 6.49 -16.57
N PRO A 476 4.30 5.87 -16.18
CA PRO A 476 4.91 6.05 -14.85
C PRO A 476 5.19 7.52 -14.56
N LEU A 477 5.07 7.91 -13.28
CA LEU A 477 5.17 9.30 -12.84
C LEU A 477 6.45 9.98 -13.33
N GLU A 478 7.59 9.29 -13.25
CA GLU A 478 8.91 9.83 -13.59
C GLU A 478 9.04 10.12 -15.09
N LYS A 479 8.25 9.43 -15.93
CA LYS A 479 8.27 9.54 -17.39
C LYS A 479 7.18 10.47 -17.94
N ARG A 480 6.24 10.93 -17.11
CA ARG A 480 5.17 11.87 -17.54
C ARG A 480 5.71 13.19 -18.12
N PRO A 481 6.79 13.81 -17.60
CA PRO A 481 7.34 15.04 -18.17
C PRO A 481 7.89 14.89 -19.60
N LEU A 482 8.20 13.66 -20.01
CA LEU A 482 8.71 13.35 -21.36
C LEU A 482 7.57 13.22 -22.39
N MET A 483 6.31 13.28 -21.97
CA MET A 483 5.16 13.08 -22.84
C MET A 483 4.68 14.43 -23.39
N ASN A 484 4.42 14.49 -24.70
CA ASN A 484 3.74 15.65 -25.28
C ASN A 484 2.28 15.69 -24.79
N PRO A 485 1.83 16.80 -24.19
CA PRO A 485 0.42 17.02 -23.92
C PRO A 485 -0.42 16.85 -25.20
N LYS A 486 -1.67 16.40 -25.05
CA LYS A 486 -2.60 16.17 -26.18
C LYS A 486 -2.71 17.35 -27.16
N ASN A 487 -2.57 18.58 -26.68
CA ASN A 487 -2.67 19.80 -27.49
C ASN A 487 -1.38 20.11 -28.28
N GLU A 488 -0.26 19.52 -27.88
CA GLU A 488 1.07 19.75 -28.49
C GLU A 488 1.40 18.71 -29.55
N GLY A 489 0.76 17.54 -29.52
CA GLY A 489 0.81 16.59 -30.62
C GLY A 489 0.70 15.13 -30.19
N ILE A 490 1.21 14.26 -31.08
CA ILE A 490 1.29 12.83 -30.86
C ILE A 490 2.58 12.53 -30.09
N THR A 491 2.48 11.62 -29.13
CA THR A 491 3.63 11.06 -28.42
C THR A 491 3.95 9.68 -29.00
N ILE A 492 5.23 9.44 -29.25
CA ILE A 492 5.75 8.17 -29.73
C ILE A 492 6.49 7.51 -28.57
N VAL A 493 6.17 6.25 -28.31
CA VAL A 493 6.79 5.44 -27.26
C VAL A 493 6.99 4.02 -27.75
N TRP A 494 7.77 3.23 -27.03
CA TRP A 494 7.91 1.81 -27.26
C TRP A 494 7.20 1.03 -26.17
N VAL A 495 6.37 0.07 -26.56
CA VAL A 495 5.55 -0.73 -25.66
C VAL A 495 5.86 -2.21 -25.81
N ARG A 496 5.58 -2.96 -24.77
CA ARG A 496 5.63 -4.43 -24.80
C ARG A 496 4.36 -5.00 -24.20
N GLU A 497 4.00 -6.20 -24.62
CA GLU A 497 2.92 -6.94 -24.00
C GLU A 497 3.35 -7.31 -22.57
N ASP A 498 2.52 -6.98 -21.60
CA ASP A 498 2.78 -7.34 -20.21
C ASP A 498 2.03 -8.61 -19.86
N LYS A 499 2.74 -9.73 -19.99
CA LYS A 499 2.26 -11.07 -19.64
C LYS A 499 1.94 -11.21 -18.14
N ARG A 500 2.37 -10.26 -17.29
CA ARG A 500 2.11 -10.23 -15.85
C ARG A 500 0.96 -9.27 -15.47
N ASN A 501 0.53 -8.38 -16.37
CA ASN A 501 -0.19 -7.17 -15.95
C ASN A 501 -1.58 -7.42 -15.37
N LYS A 502 -1.91 -6.57 -14.40
CA LYS A 502 -3.17 -6.53 -13.66
C LYS A 502 -4.14 -5.42 -14.11
N LYS A 503 -3.73 -4.50 -15.03
CA LYS A 503 -4.52 -3.29 -15.41
C LYS A 503 -4.56 -2.90 -16.90
N THR A 504 -3.48 -3.05 -17.67
CA THR A 504 -3.47 -2.82 -19.14
C THR A 504 -2.75 -3.96 -19.86
N ARG A 505 -3.08 -4.22 -21.13
CA ARG A 505 -2.40 -5.28 -21.90
C ARG A 505 -0.96 -4.92 -22.26
N PHE A 506 -0.72 -3.66 -22.62
CA PHE A 506 0.59 -3.15 -22.99
C PHE A 506 1.09 -2.17 -21.93
N ILE A 507 2.41 -2.21 -21.70
CA ILE A 507 3.11 -1.28 -20.81
C ILE A 507 4.20 -0.54 -21.56
N LEU A 508 4.53 0.65 -21.06
CA LEU A 508 5.67 1.42 -21.53
C LEU A 508 6.97 0.65 -21.30
N HIS A 509 7.69 0.35 -22.38
CA HIS A 509 9.02 -0.22 -22.34
C HIS A 509 10.07 0.89 -22.28
N SER A 510 10.07 1.80 -23.25
CA SER A 510 10.98 2.95 -23.31
C SER A 510 10.35 4.13 -24.05
N VAL A 511 10.87 5.33 -23.81
CA VAL A 511 10.51 6.52 -24.60
C VAL A 511 11.42 6.65 -25.83
N GLU A 512 12.64 6.10 -25.74
CA GLU A 512 13.61 6.03 -26.83
C GLU A 512 13.59 4.68 -27.52
N ILE A 513 14.22 4.59 -28.70
CA ILE A 513 14.31 3.34 -29.48
C ILE A 513 15.12 2.30 -28.70
N PRO A 514 14.57 1.09 -28.45
CA PRO A 514 15.29 0.02 -27.77
C PRO A 514 16.52 -0.42 -28.57
N GLN A 515 17.62 -0.71 -27.87
CA GLN A 515 18.79 -1.31 -28.49
C GLN A 515 18.48 -2.76 -28.90
N ILE A 516 18.87 -3.13 -30.11
CA ILE A 516 18.72 -4.49 -30.63
C ILE A 516 19.69 -5.39 -29.85
N VAL A 517 19.17 -6.36 -29.11
CA VAL A 517 19.99 -7.39 -28.48
C VAL A 517 20.28 -8.46 -29.54
N ASP A 518 21.46 -8.41 -30.14
CA ASP A 518 21.95 -9.51 -31.00
C ASP A 518 22.25 -10.73 -30.12
N VAL A 519 21.28 -11.65 -30.03
CA VAL A 519 21.42 -12.91 -29.27
C VAL A 519 22.52 -13.83 -29.84
N GLU A 520 23.02 -13.55 -31.04
CA GLU A 520 24.00 -14.40 -31.74
C GLU A 520 25.49 -14.07 -31.49
N LYS A 521 25.83 -13.09 -30.63
CA LYS A 521 27.25 -12.69 -30.44
C LYS A 521 27.89 -12.99 -29.08
N ASP A 522 27.21 -13.65 -28.16
CA ASP A 522 27.75 -13.94 -26.82
C ASP A 522 28.23 -15.39 -26.61
N THR A 523 28.43 -16.17 -27.68
CA THR A 523 28.98 -17.53 -27.56
C THR A 523 30.48 -17.67 -27.82
N GLU A 524 31.19 -16.66 -28.32
CA GLU A 524 32.65 -16.77 -28.53
C GLU A 524 33.40 -15.46 -28.26
N GLY A 525 33.99 -15.35 -27.06
CA GLY A 525 34.94 -14.29 -26.76
C GLY A 525 35.20 -14.08 -25.28
N LYS A 526 35.91 -14.99 -24.62
CA LYS A 526 36.51 -14.69 -23.31
C LYS A 526 37.55 -13.57 -23.49
N SER A 527 37.37 -12.42 -22.83
CA SER A 527 38.50 -11.68 -22.29
C SER A 527 38.13 -10.89 -21.04
N SER A 528 38.74 -11.30 -19.94
CA SER A 528 38.92 -10.59 -18.68
C SER A 528 39.75 -9.31 -18.86
N GLN A 529 39.19 -8.14 -18.55
CA GLN A 529 39.64 -7.25 -17.45
C GLN A 529 38.86 -5.91 -17.43
N PRO A 530 38.78 -5.24 -16.27
CA PRO A 530 37.73 -4.28 -15.92
C PRO A 530 38.15 -2.84 -16.20
N LEU A 531 37.19 -1.98 -16.57
CA LEU A 531 37.34 -0.52 -16.47
C LEU A 531 35.95 0.10 -16.18
N MET A 532 35.92 0.89 -15.10
CA MET A 532 34.79 1.64 -14.58
C MET A 532 34.33 2.72 -15.56
N ASN A 533 33.03 3.03 -15.61
CA ASN A 533 32.44 4.25 -15.04
C ASN A 533 30.94 4.34 -15.35
N ASP A 534 30.19 4.74 -14.33
CA ASP A 534 28.98 5.56 -14.34
C ASP A 534 27.98 5.37 -15.47
N VAL A 535 26.95 4.55 -15.22
CA VAL A 535 25.53 4.92 -15.40
C VAL A 535 24.71 4.05 -14.45
N ASP A 536 23.91 4.69 -13.60
CA ASP A 536 22.91 4.06 -12.72
C ASP A 536 21.92 3.21 -13.52
N GLN A 537 22.24 1.92 -13.65
CA GLN A 537 21.32 0.92 -14.15
C GLN A 537 20.40 0.48 -13.01
N CYS A 538 19.18 1.02 -13.08
CA CYS A 538 18.03 0.56 -12.34
C CYS A 538 17.64 -0.86 -12.80
N TYR A 539 18.37 -1.86 -12.33
CA TYR A 539 17.96 -3.26 -12.42
C TYR A 539 17.12 -3.62 -11.19
N LEU A 540 15.84 -3.88 -11.45
CA LEU A 540 15.04 -4.79 -10.63
C LEU A 540 15.71 -6.17 -10.69
N THR A 541 16.66 -6.40 -9.81
CA THR A 541 17.11 -7.75 -9.49
C THR A 541 15.88 -8.49 -8.98
N GLU A 542 15.37 -9.43 -9.79
CA GLU A 542 14.46 -10.45 -9.32
C GLU A 542 15.13 -11.10 -8.10
N LYS A 543 14.64 -10.77 -6.91
CA LYS A 543 14.99 -11.51 -5.69
C LYS A 543 14.42 -12.91 -5.86
N PHE A 544 15.15 -13.78 -6.53
CA PHE A 544 15.18 -15.17 -6.13
C PHE A 544 15.51 -15.17 -4.65
N THR A 545 14.64 -15.77 -3.86
CA THR A 545 14.84 -16.00 -2.44
C THR A 545 16.12 -16.82 -2.30
N VAL A 546 17.23 -16.14 -1.99
CA VAL A 546 18.51 -16.78 -1.72
C VAL A 546 18.29 -17.70 -0.52
N PRO A 547 18.59 -19.02 -0.60
CA PRO A 547 18.50 -19.90 0.56
C PRO A 547 19.39 -19.33 1.67
N CYS A 548 18.84 -19.20 2.87
CA CYS A 548 19.47 -18.59 4.03
C CYS A 548 20.94 -19.04 4.18
N LYS A 549 21.89 -18.17 3.82
CA LYS A 549 23.31 -18.36 4.09
C LYS A 549 23.53 -18.08 5.58
N GLY A 550 23.41 -19.12 6.41
CA GLY A 550 24.00 -19.12 7.75
C GLY A 550 23.09 -19.47 8.92
N ILE A 551 21.78 -19.60 8.75
CA ILE A 551 20.86 -19.95 9.85
C ILE A 551 20.05 -21.20 9.47
N ASP A 552 20.01 -22.18 10.36
CA ASP A 552 19.28 -23.45 10.21
C ASP A 552 17.76 -23.22 10.41
N CYS A 553 17.12 -22.54 9.45
CA CYS A 553 15.70 -22.22 9.52
C CYS A 553 14.81 -23.40 9.08
N GLU A 554 13.55 -23.42 9.52
CA GLU A 554 12.60 -24.48 9.15
C GLU A 554 12.45 -24.67 7.64
N GLY A 555 12.50 -23.58 6.87
CA GLY A 555 12.48 -23.64 5.41
C GLY A 555 13.67 -24.39 4.80
N LYS A 556 14.87 -24.25 5.39
CA LYS A 556 16.08 -24.97 4.95
C LYS A 556 16.01 -26.45 5.32
N ARG A 557 15.47 -26.78 6.50
CA ARG A 557 15.21 -28.17 6.90
C ARG A 557 14.12 -28.83 6.05
N LEU A 558 13.09 -28.10 5.67
CA LEU A 558 12.05 -28.56 4.74
C LEU A 558 12.65 -28.84 3.36
N LEU A 559 13.43 -27.91 2.80
CA LEU A 559 14.16 -28.09 1.55
C LEU A 559 15.13 -29.28 1.60
N GLN A 560 15.90 -29.45 2.68
CA GLN A 560 16.76 -30.62 2.86
C GLN A 560 15.96 -31.93 2.96
N ARG A 561 14.81 -31.93 3.64
CA ARG A 561 13.91 -33.10 3.65
C ARG A 561 13.36 -33.41 2.26
N CYS A 562 13.05 -32.38 1.46
CA CYS A 562 12.63 -32.56 0.07
C CYS A 562 13.78 -33.11 -0.80
N PHE A 563 15.00 -32.58 -0.68
CA PHE A 563 16.17 -33.06 -1.43
C PHE A 563 16.68 -34.42 -0.96
N ASN A 564 16.40 -34.83 0.27
CA ASN A 564 16.72 -36.17 0.78
C ASN A 564 15.60 -37.18 0.50
N ASN A 565 14.46 -36.74 -0.07
CA ASN A 565 13.40 -37.64 -0.49
C ASN A 565 13.71 -38.16 -1.90
N SER A 566 14.03 -39.45 -2.00
CA SER A 566 14.41 -40.10 -3.26
C SER A 566 13.35 -40.00 -4.36
N ALA A 567 12.07 -39.79 -3.99
CA ALA A 567 10.98 -39.58 -4.95
C ALA A 567 10.97 -38.16 -5.56
N ILE A 568 11.50 -37.17 -4.84
CA ILE A 568 11.60 -35.78 -5.31
C ILE A 568 12.89 -35.58 -6.12
N VAL A 569 13.98 -36.23 -5.74
CA VAL A 569 15.24 -36.20 -6.51
C VAL A 569 15.06 -36.82 -7.90
N SER A 570 14.28 -37.91 -8.00
CA SER A 570 13.96 -38.52 -9.30
C SER A 570 13.02 -37.66 -10.16
N LEU A 571 12.22 -36.76 -9.57
CA LEU A 571 11.41 -35.79 -10.30
C LEU A 571 12.26 -34.65 -10.88
N ILE A 572 13.31 -34.21 -10.19
CA ILE A 572 14.19 -33.11 -10.64
C ILE A 572 15.09 -33.53 -11.81
N GLN A 573 15.34 -34.83 -11.98
CA GLN A 573 16.15 -35.39 -13.07
C GLN A 573 15.32 -35.93 -14.24
N ALA A 574 13.99 -35.89 -14.15
CA ALA A 574 13.08 -36.44 -15.15
C ALA A 574 12.84 -35.46 -16.31
N SER A 575 12.64 -35.99 -17.51
CA SER A 575 12.15 -35.22 -18.66
C SER A 575 10.71 -34.73 -18.42
N ASP A 576 10.28 -33.63 -19.07
CA ASP A 576 8.96 -33.02 -18.86
C ASP A 576 7.78 -34.01 -18.92
N ASN A 577 7.87 -35.01 -19.81
CA ASN A 577 6.86 -36.07 -19.96
C ASN A 577 6.88 -37.11 -18.82
N GLU A 578 8.05 -37.45 -18.29
CA GLU A 578 8.17 -38.32 -17.10
C GLU A 578 7.69 -37.60 -15.84
N LEU A 579 7.93 -36.30 -15.76
CA LEU A 579 7.57 -35.44 -14.64
C LEU A 579 6.05 -35.36 -14.49
N LEU A 580 5.33 -35.16 -15.60
CA LEU A 580 3.86 -35.15 -15.61
C LEU A 580 3.28 -36.52 -15.20
N THR A 581 3.88 -37.61 -15.69
CA THR A 581 3.42 -38.98 -15.41
C THR A 581 3.63 -39.37 -13.94
N ASN A 582 4.75 -38.94 -13.35
CA ASN A 582 5.08 -39.21 -11.96
C ASN A 582 4.24 -38.38 -10.97
N ILE A 583 3.93 -37.12 -11.32
CA ILE A 583 2.98 -36.29 -10.54
C ILE A 583 1.59 -36.91 -10.53
N VAL A 584 1.10 -37.37 -11.69
CA VAL A 584 -0.22 -38.03 -11.77
C VAL A 584 -0.26 -39.32 -10.94
N LYS A 585 0.82 -40.12 -10.92
CA LYS A 585 0.94 -41.32 -10.07
C LYS A 585 0.93 -40.99 -8.57
N LEU A 586 1.63 -39.94 -8.14
CA LEU A 586 1.64 -39.51 -6.73
C LEU A 586 0.25 -39.04 -6.27
N LEU A 587 -0.42 -38.24 -7.10
CA LEU A 587 -1.76 -37.72 -6.80
C LEU A 587 -2.86 -38.80 -6.84
N THR A 588 -2.64 -39.89 -7.58
CA THR A 588 -3.55 -41.04 -7.60
C THR A 588 -3.28 -42.03 -6.45
N ALA A 589 -2.04 -42.15 -5.98
CA ALA A 589 -1.69 -42.97 -4.82
C ALA A 589 -2.29 -42.41 -3.50
N GLU A 590 -2.36 -41.08 -3.35
CA GLU A 590 -3.01 -40.44 -2.19
C GLU A 590 -4.53 -40.67 -2.13
N LYS A 591 -5.19 -40.91 -3.27
CA LYS A 591 -6.64 -41.22 -3.29
C LYS A 591 -6.98 -42.66 -2.91
N SER A 592 -6.01 -43.57 -2.87
CA SER A 592 -6.20 -44.97 -2.49
C SER A 592 -5.84 -45.28 -1.03
N GLY A 593 -5.46 -44.26 -0.25
CA GLY A 593 -5.03 -44.39 1.15
C GLY A 593 -5.88 -43.59 2.15
N SER A 594 -7.12 -43.23 1.80
CA SER A 594 -8.11 -42.63 2.71
C SER A 594 -9.32 -43.54 2.89
#